data_AF-A0A0U1M6B1-F1
#
_entry.id   AF-A0A0U1M6B1-F1
#
_cell.length_a   1.000
_cell.length_b   1.000
_cell.length_c   1.000
_cell.angle_alpha   90.00
_cell.angle_beta   90.00
_cell.angle_gamma   90.00
#
_symmetry.space_group_name_H-M   'P 1'
#
loop_
_entity.id
_entity.type
_entity.pdbx_description
1 polymer ?
#
loop_
_entity_poly.entity_id
_entity_poly.type
_entity_poly.pdbx_seq_one_letter_code
_entity_poly.pdbx_strand_id
1 'polypeptide(L)'
;MVVQQPSAQQQPPAKPAWKQFSNFANGHPLGIEKTLRLIQAICQILSSSIFVSYIPNAVYAVGCASARNQVALARRYLRFFKFIESFNASYAAWKVPAPTGTDSIRKMVVVAKWSVLGVYYAMEDLTILDAMGVWVTPWAKDTFVECNKWWFYGIALSLIASTFSLFFPPPEFRGKPQQSQKPVNTETEKSPAIGQPNQDLTPIVRGIIVDGCDILLPGSFLGWIQATPTQVGVGMVVSTLVTSRDIWVKANM
;
A
#
# COMPACT_ATOMS: atom_id res chain seq x y z
N MET A 1 -12.97 31.51 51.58
CA MET A 1 -12.76 31.27 50.13
C MET A 1 -12.33 29.83 49.97
N VAL A 2 -13.14 28.99 49.31
CA VAL A 2 -12.78 27.59 49.04
C VAL A 2 -11.94 27.56 47.77
N VAL A 3 -10.70 27.10 47.88
CA VAL A 3 -9.80 26.95 46.73
C VAL A 3 -10.24 25.74 45.93
N GLN A 4 -10.78 25.97 44.73
CA GLN A 4 -11.27 24.92 43.84
C GLN A 4 -10.08 24.29 43.12
N GLN A 5 -9.78 23.03 43.40
CA GLN A 5 -8.70 22.29 42.72
C GLN A 5 -9.01 22.15 41.21
N PRO A 6 -8.01 22.24 40.31
CA PRO A 6 -8.22 22.01 38.89
C PRO A 6 -8.59 20.54 38.63
N SER A 7 -9.71 20.32 37.94
CA SER A 7 -10.14 19.00 37.51
C SER A 7 -9.09 18.36 36.61
N ALA A 8 -8.48 17.26 37.05
CA ALA A 8 -7.60 16.47 36.20
C ALA A 8 -8.38 15.97 34.97
N GLN A 9 -7.95 16.36 33.77
CA GLN A 9 -8.50 15.82 32.53
C GLN A 9 -8.15 14.33 32.44
N GLN A 10 -9.07 13.46 32.83
CA GLN A 10 -8.96 12.03 32.56
C GLN A 10 -8.90 11.82 31.05
N GLN A 11 -7.78 11.29 30.55
CA GLN A 11 -7.70 10.79 29.18
C GLN A 11 -8.81 9.74 28.99
N PRO A 12 -9.55 9.77 27.87
CA PRO A 12 -10.65 8.86 27.65
C PRO A 12 -10.13 7.41 27.65
N PRO A 13 -10.90 6.45 28.22
CA PRO A 13 -10.48 5.06 28.29
C PRO A 13 -10.22 4.50 26.88
N ALA A 14 -9.15 3.72 26.73
CA ALA A 14 -8.78 3.12 25.46
C ALA A 14 -9.97 2.35 24.85
N LYS A 15 -10.31 2.67 23.60
CA LYS A 15 -11.44 2.05 22.90
C LYS A 15 -11.20 0.52 22.83
N PRO A 16 -12.20 -0.33 23.12
CA PRO A 16 -12.01 -1.78 23.06
C PRO A 16 -11.68 -2.21 21.63
N ALA A 17 -10.75 -3.16 21.49
CA ALA A 17 -10.11 -3.52 20.22
C ALA A 17 -11.09 -3.88 19.08
N TRP A 18 -12.26 -4.45 19.40
CA TRP A 18 -13.30 -4.76 18.42
C TRP A 18 -13.97 -3.50 17.82
N LYS A 19 -14.12 -2.42 18.60
CA LYS A 19 -14.57 -1.11 18.08
C LYS A 19 -13.50 -0.48 17.20
N GLN A 20 -12.23 -0.57 17.59
CA GLN A 20 -11.11 -0.11 16.77
C GLN A 20 -11.04 -0.89 15.44
N PHE A 21 -11.24 -2.21 15.46
CA PHE A 21 -11.31 -3.02 14.24
C PHE A 21 -12.51 -2.65 13.36
N SER A 22 -13.69 -2.43 13.94
CA SER A 22 -14.87 -1.95 13.19
C SER A 22 -14.59 -0.60 12.52
N ASN A 23 -13.98 0.35 13.25
CA ASN A 23 -13.59 1.65 12.71
C ASN A 23 -12.54 1.52 11.59
N PHE A 24 -11.57 0.61 11.74
CA PHE A 24 -10.56 0.34 10.73
C PHE A 24 -11.18 -0.25 9.45
N ALA A 25 -12.01 -1.28 9.59
CA ALA A 25 -12.58 -2.01 8.45
C ALA A 25 -13.68 -1.21 7.73
N ASN A 26 -14.59 -0.56 8.49
CA ASN A 26 -15.77 0.11 7.94
C ASN A 26 -15.55 1.62 7.74
N GLY A 27 -14.70 2.27 8.55
CA GLY A 27 -14.50 3.71 8.52
C GLY A 27 -13.53 4.21 7.45
N HIS A 28 -12.76 3.32 6.81
CA HIS A 28 -11.80 3.70 5.77
C HIS A 28 -11.81 2.67 4.61
N PRO A 29 -12.06 3.06 3.34
CA PRO A 29 -12.11 2.11 2.22
C PRO A 29 -10.84 1.26 2.05
N LEU A 30 -9.68 1.85 2.38
CA LEU A 30 -8.39 1.13 2.40
C LEU A 30 -8.31 0.06 3.50
N GLY A 31 -9.02 0.17 4.62
CA GLY A 31 -8.93 -0.77 5.73
C GLY A 31 -9.48 -2.15 5.36
N ILE A 32 -10.69 -2.20 4.81
CA ILE A 32 -11.27 -3.45 4.27
C ILE A 32 -10.41 -4.04 3.13
N GLU A 33 -9.86 -3.22 2.23
CA GLU A 33 -8.97 -3.70 1.15
C GLU A 33 -7.71 -4.41 1.71
N LYS A 34 -7.18 -3.91 2.83
CA LYS A 34 -6.02 -4.50 3.53
C LYS A 34 -6.40 -5.74 4.34
N THR A 35 -7.55 -5.77 5.00
CA THR A 35 -8.06 -7.00 5.66
C THR A 35 -8.23 -8.13 4.64
N LEU A 36 -8.84 -7.85 3.49
CA LEU A 36 -8.93 -8.81 2.39
C LEU A 36 -7.56 -9.20 1.86
N ARG A 37 -6.59 -8.27 1.78
CA ARG A 37 -5.22 -8.58 1.35
C ARG A 37 -4.53 -9.56 2.31
N LEU A 38 -4.74 -9.39 3.61
CA LEU A 38 -4.22 -10.28 4.65
C LEU A 38 -4.84 -11.68 4.54
N ILE A 39 -6.16 -11.78 4.37
CA ILE A 39 -6.87 -13.05 4.15
C ILE A 39 -6.35 -13.75 2.89
N GLN A 40 -6.22 -13.02 1.77
CA GLN A 40 -5.63 -13.53 0.53
C GLN A 40 -4.22 -14.09 0.74
N ALA A 41 -3.38 -13.40 1.52
CA ALA A 41 -2.02 -13.81 1.84
C ALA A 41 -1.97 -15.09 2.71
N ILE A 42 -2.87 -15.20 3.70
CA ILE A 42 -3.01 -16.42 4.52
C ILE A 42 -3.45 -17.59 3.65
N CYS A 43 -4.48 -17.44 2.82
CA CYS A 43 -4.93 -18.49 1.89
C CYS A 43 -3.82 -18.89 0.90
N GLN A 44 -2.98 -17.97 0.44
CA GLN A 44 -1.81 -18.25 -0.39
C GLN A 44 -0.77 -19.13 0.33
N ILE A 45 -0.49 -18.86 1.60
CA ILE A 45 0.45 -19.66 2.41
C ILE A 45 -0.13 -21.06 2.67
N LEU A 46 -1.40 -21.16 3.07
CA LEU A 46 -2.08 -22.44 3.34
C LEU A 46 -2.22 -23.31 2.08
N SER A 47 -2.36 -22.68 0.91
CA SER A 47 -2.39 -23.36 -0.40
C SER A 47 -0.99 -23.76 -0.92
N SER A 48 0.10 -23.38 -0.24
CA SER A 48 1.46 -23.64 -0.73
C SER A 48 1.88 -25.09 -0.51
N SER A 49 2.67 -25.64 -1.45
CA SER A 49 3.13 -27.04 -1.42
C SER A 49 3.84 -27.43 -0.12
N ILE A 50 4.59 -26.50 0.48
CA ILE A 50 5.23 -26.69 1.79
C ILE A 50 4.18 -27.00 2.86
N PHE A 51 3.09 -26.23 2.94
CA PHE A 51 2.06 -26.41 3.96
C PHE A 51 1.23 -27.68 3.72
N VAL A 52 0.93 -28.00 2.46
CA VAL A 52 0.22 -29.23 2.06
C VAL A 52 1.01 -30.49 2.41
N SER A 53 2.35 -30.43 2.42
CA SER A 53 3.20 -31.55 2.87
C SER A 53 3.08 -31.84 4.39
N TYR A 54 2.74 -30.85 5.21
CA TYR A 54 2.51 -31.04 6.65
C TYR A 54 1.07 -31.44 7.00
N ILE A 55 0.09 -30.98 6.22
CA ILE A 55 -1.32 -31.33 6.37
C ILE A 55 -1.82 -31.94 5.05
N PRO A 56 -1.65 -33.27 4.86
CA PRO A 56 -1.93 -33.94 3.59
C PRO A 56 -3.43 -34.11 3.35
N ASN A 57 -4.08 -33.01 2.96
CA ASN A 57 -5.49 -33.00 2.54
C ASN A 57 -5.66 -32.02 1.36
N ALA A 58 -5.73 -32.58 0.15
CA ALA A 58 -5.86 -31.84 -1.09
C ALA A 58 -7.15 -30.99 -1.17
N VAL A 59 -8.22 -31.39 -0.48
CA VAL A 59 -9.49 -30.65 -0.47
C VAL A 59 -9.33 -29.29 0.21
N TYR A 60 -8.63 -29.24 1.35
CA TYR A 60 -8.33 -27.97 2.03
C TYR A 60 -7.40 -27.07 1.19
N ALA A 61 -6.41 -27.67 0.50
CA ALA A 61 -5.49 -26.93 -0.37
C ALA A 61 -6.24 -26.25 -1.55
N VAL A 62 -7.09 -27.00 -2.25
CA VAL A 62 -7.92 -26.48 -3.36
C VAL A 62 -8.93 -25.44 -2.84
N GLY A 63 -9.53 -25.67 -1.68
CA GLY A 63 -10.39 -24.70 -1.00
C GLY A 63 -9.68 -23.37 -0.72
N CYS A 64 -8.44 -23.42 -0.19
CA CYS A 64 -7.62 -22.23 0.04
C CYS A 64 -7.22 -21.52 -1.26
N ALA A 65 -6.88 -22.27 -2.33
CA ALA A 65 -6.59 -21.71 -3.65
C ALA A 65 -7.81 -20.97 -4.25
N SER A 66 -9.00 -21.56 -4.12
CA SER A 66 -10.26 -20.96 -4.56
C SER A 66 -10.59 -19.70 -3.76
N ALA A 67 -10.53 -19.77 -2.42
CA ALA A 67 -10.73 -18.63 -1.53
C ALA A 67 -9.76 -17.48 -1.84
N ARG A 68 -8.48 -17.78 -2.08
CA ARG A 68 -7.48 -16.79 -2.50
C ARG A 68 -7.89 -16.08 -3.81
N ASN A 69 -8.33 -16.82 -4.83
CA ASN A 69 -8.77 -16.25 -6.10
C ASN A 69 -10.00 -15.35 -5.92
N GLN A 70 -11.00 -15.80 -5.16
CA GLN A 70 -12.23 -15.03 -4.90
C GLN A 70 -11.95 -13.75 -4.09
N VAL A 71 -11.09 -13.82 -3.06
CA VAL A 71 -10.68 -12.63 -2.29
C VAL A 71 -9.82 -11.68 -3.13
N ALA A 72 -8.96 -12.20 -4.03
CA ALA A 72 -8.22 -11.37 -4.98
C ALA A 72 -9.16 -10.61 -5.93
N LEU A 73 -10.20 -11.28 -6.46
CA LEU A 73 -11.24 -10.67 -7.29
C LEU A 73 -12.04 -9.63 -6.50
N ALA A 74 -12.43 -9.93 -5.24
CA ALA A 74 -13.10 -8.97 -4.36
C ALA A 74 -12.30 -7.66 -4.19
N ARG A 75 -10.97 -7.77 -4.10
CA ARG A 75 -10.05 -6.62 -4.03
C ARG A 75 -9.87 -5.86 -5.34
N ARG A 76 -10.30 -6.40 -6.49
CA ARG A 76 -10.35 -5.63 -7.74
C ARG A 76 -11.52 -4.65 -7.73
N TYR A 77 -12.72 -5.09 -7.33
CA TYR A 77 -13.88 -4.18 -7.21
C TYR A 77 -13.60 -2.99 -6.28
N LEU A 78 -12.94 -3.20 -5.14
CA LEU A 78 -12.54 -2.11 -4.22
C LEU A 78 -11.51 -1.13 -4.80
N ARG A 79 -10.87 -1.48 -5.93
CA ARG A 79 -9.84 -0.68 -6.60
C ARG A 79 -10.26 -0.19 -7.99
N PHE A 80 -11.49 -0.47 -8.43
CA PHE A 80 -12.00 -0.25 -9.79
C PHE A 80 -11.95 1.20 -10.30
N PHE A 81 -11.85 2.19 -9.41
CA PHE A 81 -11.68 3.60 -9.78
C PHE A 81 -10.31 4.18 -9.38
N LYS A 82 -9.36 3.35 -8.89
CA LYS A 82 -8.01 3.81 -8.52
C LYS A 82 -7.16 4.23 -9.72
N PHE A 83 -7.54 3.87 -10.95
CA PHE A 83 -6.91 4.46 -12.13
C PHE A 83 -7.12 5.98 -12.18
N ILE A 84 -8.30 6.48 -11.79
CA ILE A 84 -8.63 7.91 -11.74
C ILE A 84 -7.79 8.61 -10.68
N GLU A 85 -7.69 8.03 -9.48
CA GLU A 85 -6.80 8.56 -8.41
C GLU A 85 -5.34 8.62 -8.87
N SER A 86 -4.87 7.59 -9.57
CA SER A 86 -3.49 7.49 -10.07
C SER A 86 -3.21 8.53 -11.16
N PHE A 87 -4.10 8.73 -12.13
CA PHE A 87 -3.94 9.78 -13.14
C PHE A 87 -4.06 11.19 -12.53
N ASN A 88 -4.95 11.40 -11.55
CA ASN A 88 -5.02 12.66 -10.81
C ASN A 88 -3.73 12.94 -10.02
N ALA A 89 -3.12 11.93 -9.39
CA ALA A 89 -1.83 12.05 -8.70
C ALA A 89 -0.69 12.38 -9.68
N SER A 90 -0.69 11.77 -10.87
CA SER A 90 0.24 12.09 -11.95
C SER A 90 0.09 13.55 -12.42
N TYR A 91 -1.14 14.00 -12.68
CA TYR A 91 -1.44 15.38 -13.07
C TYR A 91 -1.12 16.40 -11.97
N ALA A 92 -1.33 16.05 -10.69
CA ALA A 92 -0.93 16.86 -9.57
C ALA A 92 0.60 17.04 -9.51
N ALA A 93 1.37 15.94 -9.64
CA ALA A 93 2.82 15.98 -9.71
C ALA A 93 3.34 16.76 -10.94
N TRP A 94 2.64 16.67 -12.08
CA TRP A 94 2.96 17.44 -13.29
C TRP A 94 2.86 18.95 -13.10
N LYS A 95 1.94 19.44 -12.26
CA LYS A 95 1.78 20.88 -11.96
C LYS A 95 2.83 21.44 -11.02
N VAL A 96 3.60 20.61 -10.30
CA VAL A 96 4.65 21.07 -9.39
C VAL A 96 5.80 21.71 -10.20
N PRO A 97 6.21 22.96 -9.91
CA PRO A 97 7.39 23.56 -10.54
C PRO A 97 8.66 22.79 -10.18
N ALA A 98 9.54 22.58 -11.16
CA ALA A 98 10.82 21.90 -10.98
C ALA A 98 11.95 22.78 -11.55
N PRO A 99 12.51 23.71 -10.76
CA PRO A 99 13.46 24.72 -11.26
C PRO A 99 14.86 24.16 -11.54
N THR A 100 15.20 23.00 -10.98
CA THR A 100 16.53 22.39 -11.04
C THR A 100 16.50 21.02 -11.73
N GLY A 101 17.64 20.58 -12.29
CA GLY A 101 17.73 19.33 -13.05
C GLY A 101 17.37 18.07 -12.26
N THR A 102 17.85 17.95 -11.03
CA THR A 102 17.51 16.83 -10.13
C THR A 102 16.03 16.80 -9.74
N ASP A 103 15.43 17.98 -9.58
CA ASP A 103 14.00 18.11 -9.23
C ASP A 103 13.12 17.78 -10.44
N SER A 104 13.58 18.11 -11.64
CA SER A 104 12.94 17.70 -12.90
C SER A 104 12.96 16.18 -13.06
N ILE A 105 14.08 15.51 -12.76
CA ILE A 105 14.16 14.04 -12.76
C ILE A 105 13.21 13.44 -11.72
N ARG A 106 13.24 13.93 -10.47
CA ARG A 106 12.31 13.47 -9.41
C ARG A 106 10.85 13.61 -9.85
N LYS A 107 10.48 14.78 -10.39
CA LYS A 107 9.13 15.03 -10.93
C LYS A 107 8.76 14.02 -12.02
N MET A 108 9.63 13.82 -13.01
CA MET A 108 9.38 12.87 -14.09
C MET A 108 9.20 11.43 -13.60
N VAL A 109 10.00 10.97 -12.64
CA VAL A 109 9.84 9.62 -12.05
C VAL A 109 8.53 9.50 -11.29
N VAL A 110 8.12 10.51 -10.52
CA VAL A 110 6.82 10.50 -9.79
C VAL A 110 5.64 10.51 -10.75
N VAL A 111 5.68 11.34 -11.79
CA VAL A 111 4.66 11.38 -12.87
C VAL A 111 4.58 10.03 -13.58
N ALA A 112 5.71 9.47 -14.00
CA ALA A 112 5.77 8.16 -14.66
C ALA A 112 5.22 7.04 -13.77
N LYS A 113 5.63 6.97 -12.49
CA LYS A 113 5.14 6.00 -11.51
C LYS A 113 3.61 6.00 -11.41
N TRP A 114 3.00 7.18 -11.27
CA TRP A 114 1.55 7.30 -11.15
C TRP A 114 0.80 7.04 -12.46
N SER A 115 1.34 7.47 -13.61
CA SER A 115 0.77 7.16 -14.93
C SER A 115 0.78 5.65 -15.21
N VAL A 116 1.91 4.98 -14.96
CA VAL A 116 2.06 3.53 -15.14
C VAL A 116 1.13 2.74 -14.22
N LEU A 117 1.00 3.14 -12.95
CA LEU A 117 0.03 2.53 -12.03
C LEU A 117 -1.42 2.79 -12.47
N GLY A 118 -1.73 3.94 -13.06
CA GLY A 118 -3.04 4.23 -13.66
C GLY A 118 -3.38 3.30 -14.82
N VAL A 119 -2.43 3.06 -15.72
CA VAL A 119 -2.57 2.09 -16.82
C VAL A 119 -2.76 0.67 -16.29
N TYR A 120 -1.99 0.26 -15.27
CA TYR A 120 -2.16 -1.03 -14.59
C TYR A 120 -3.60 -1.23 -14.09
N TYR A 121 -4.14 -0.28 -13.30
CA TYR A 121 -5.50 -0.40 -12.78
C TYR A 121 -6.53 -0.49 -13.92
N ALA A 122 -6.48 0.43 -14.88
CA ALA A 122 -7.41 0.43 -16.01
C ALA A 122 -7.38 -0.89 -16.81
N MET A 123 -6.20 -1.49 -17.01
CA MET A 123 -6.08 -2.80 -17.66
C MET A 123 -6.56 -3.97 -16.78
N GLU A 124 -6.35 -3.91 -15.45
CA GLU A 124 -6.93 -4.90 -14.53
C GLU A 124 -8.47 -4.86 -14.57
N ASP A 125 -9.04 -3.66 -14.59
CA ASP A 125 -10.49 -3.42 -14.62
C ASP A 125 -11.14 -3.90 -15.93
N LEU A 126 -10.48 -3.73 -17.08
CA LEU A 126 -10.93 -4.29 -18.37
C LEU A 126 -11.03 -5.83 -18.37
N THR A 127 -10.23 -6.51 -17.54
CA THR A 127 -10.25 -7.98 -17.43
C THR A 127 -11.23 -8.52 -16.38
N ILE A 128 -11.99 -7.66 -15.70
CA ILE A 128 -12.80 -8.09 -14.55
C ILE A 128 -13.97 -9.01 -14.93
N LEU A 129 -14.62 -8.78 -16.08
CA LEU A 129 -15.76 -9.59 -16.55
C LEU A 129 -15.33 -11.01 -16.99
N ASP A 130 -14.12 -11.15 -17.52
CA ASP A 130 -13.49 -12.44 -17.81
C ASP A 130 -13.11 -13.17 -16.53
N ALA A 131 -12.51 -12.45 -15.56
CA ALA A 131 -12.17 -13.00 -14.25
C ALA A 131 -13.40 -13.43 -13.41
N MET A 132 -14.58 -12.86 -13.68
CA MET A 132 -15.87 -13.30 -13.13
C MET A 132 -16.46 -14.53 -13.84
N GLY A 133 -15.98 -14.88 -15.04
CA GLY A 133 -16.60 -15.88 -15.90
C GLY A 133 -17.92 -15.43 -16.56
N VAL A 134 -18.26 -14.13 -16.49
CA VAL A 134 -19.50 -13.58 -17.07
C VAL A 134 -19.34 -13.34 -18.57
N TRP A 135 -18.20 -12.80 -18.99
CA TRP A 135 -17.89 -12.56 -20.40
C TRP A 135 -16.44 -12.95 -20.67
N VAL A 136 -16.23 -14.21 -21.02
CA VAL A 136 -14.90 -14.78 -21.28
C VAL A 136 -14.40 -14.32 -22.64
N THR A 137 -13.17 -13.78 -22.70
CA THR A 137 -12.57 -13.30 -23.96
C THR A 137 -11.18 -13.88 -24.18
N PRO A 138 -10.79 -14.15 -25.45
CA PRO A 138 -9.46 -14.71 -25.74
C PRO A 138 -8.33 -13.76 -25.33
N TRP A 139 -8.53 -12.45 -25.45
CA TRP A 139 -7.54 -11.42 -25.18
C TRP A 139 -7.38 -11.04 -23.69
N ALA A 140 -8.31 -11.43 -22.81
CA ALA A 140 -8.26 -11.03 -21.40
C ALA A 140 -7.03 -11.60 -20.68
N LYS A 141 -6.59 -12.81 -21.03
CA LYS A 141 -5.38 -13.43 -20.46
C LYS A 141 -4.12 -12.65 -20.82
N ASP A 142 -3.97 -12.30 -22.09
CA ASP A 142 -2.81 -11.53 -22.58
C ASP A 142 -2.82 -10.12 -21.99
N THR A 143 -3.99 -9.47 -21.98
CA THR A 143 -4.19 -8.17 -21.31
C THR A 143 -3.85 -8.23 -19.82
N PHE A 144 -4.18 -9.32 -19.13
CA PHE A 144 -3.83 -9.53 -17.74
C PHE A 144 -2.32 -9.77 -17.54
N VAL A 145 -1.64 -10.41 -18.49
CA VAL A 145 -0.17 -10.53 -18.48
C VAL A 145 0.50 -9.16 -18.66
N GLU A 146 0.09 -8.37 -19.66
CA GLU A 146 0.61 -7.00 -19.87
C GLU A 146 0.32 -6.09 -18.67
N CYS A 147 -0.88 -6.19 -18.08
CA CYS A 147 -1.28 -5.51 -16.85
C CYS A 147 -0.28 -5.77 -15.70
N ASN A 148 0.17 -7.02 -15.50
CA ASN A 148 1.18 -7.33 -14.50
C ASN A 148 2.57 -6.74 -14.82
N LYS A 149 2.94 -6.60 -16.10
CA LYS A 149 4.19 -5.90 -16.48
C LYS A 149 4.13 -4.42 -16.13
N TRP A 150 3.03 -3.74 -16.44
CA TRP A 150 2.82 -2.35 -16.03
C TRP A 150 2.86 -2.19 -14.51
N TRP A 151 2.28 -3.13 -13.77
CA TRP A 151 2.37 -3.12 -12.30
C TRP A 151 3.82 -3.24 -11.81
N PHE A 152 4.59 -4.17 -12.36
CA PHE A 152 6.02 -4.33 -12.05
C PHE A 152 6.80 -3.03 -12.33
N TYR A 153 6.61 -2.42 -13.50
CA TYR A 153 7.28 -1.17 -13.86
C TYR A 153 6.89 -0.01 -12.92
N GLY A 154 5.62 0.05 -12.50
CA GLY A 154 5.14 1.04 -11.53
C GLY A 154 5.81 0.90 -10.15
N ILE A 155 5.99 -0.33 -9.67
CA ILE A 155 6.72 -0.60 -8.42
C ILE A 155 8.21 -0.33 -8.60
N ALA A 156 8.82 -0.74 -9.71
CA ALA A 156 10.24 -0.50 -9.98
C ALA A 156 10.57 1.01 -10.01
N LEU A 157 9.73 1.83 -10.65
CA LEU A 157 9.85 3.29 -10.61
C LEU A 157 9.67 3.87 -9.19
N SER A 158 8.77 3.30 -8.39
CA SER A 158 8.58 3.67 -6.97
C SER A 158 9.82 3.38 -6.12
N LEU A 159 10.44 2.22 -6.33
CA LEU A 159 11.66 1.79 -5.65
C LEU A 159 12.88 2.65 -6.06
N ILE A 160 13.01 2.96 -7.35
CA ILE A 160 14.03 3.88 -7.89
C ILE A 160 13.83 5.29 -7.31
N ALA A 161 12.59 5.81 -7.26
CA ALA A 161 12.29 7.12 -6.68
C ALA A 161 12.65 7.21 -5.19
N SER A 162 12.35 6.15 -4.44
CA SER A 162 12.62 6.07 -3.00
C SER A 162 14.12 5.96 -2.72
N THR A 163 14.83 5.11 -3.46
CA THR A 163 16.30 4.97 -3.40
C THR A 163 17.00 6.27 -3.81
N PHE A 164 16.57 6.91 -4.91
CA PHE A 164 17.10 8.20 -5.34
C PHE A 164 16.87 9.29 -4.29
N SER A 165 15.74 9.25 -3.58
CA SER A 165 15.44 10.21 -2.50
C SER A 165 16.23 9.97 -1.21
N LEU A 166 16.77 8.77 -1.01
CA LEU A 166 17.69 8.46 0.08
C LEU A 166 19.10 9.03 -0.18
N PHE A 167 19.58 8.94 -1.44
CA PHE A 167 20.89 9.48 -1.83
C PHE A 167 20.87 10.99 -2.13
N PHE A 168 19.76 11.51 -2.66
CA PHE A 168 19.58 12.91 -3.04
C PHE A 168 18.31 13.49 -2.37
N PRO A 169 18.36 13.81 -1.06
CA PRO A 169 17.21 14.35 -0.34
C PRO A 169 16.73 15.68 -0.97
N PRO A 170 15.41 15.93 -1.04
CA PRO A 170 14.88 17.18 -1.60
C PRO A 170 15.36 18.42 -0.83
N PRO A 171 15.42 19.60 -1.47
CA PRO A 171 15.70 20.87 -0.78
C PRO A 171 14.72 21.14 0.38
N GLU A 172 13.47 20.71 0.26
CA GLU A 172 12.41 20.85 1.27
C GLU A 172 12.72 20.08 2.58
N PHE A 173 13.48 18.98 2.52
CA PHE A 173 13.96 18.28 3.73
C PHE A 173 15.02 19.07 4.51
N ARG A 174 15.48 20.21 3.96
CA ARG A 174 16.38 21.15 4.64
C ARG A 174 15.61 22.35 5.24
N GLY A 175 14.28 22.44 5.06
CA GLY A 175 13.47 23.53 5.61
C GLY A 175 11.95 23.36 5.48
N LYS A 176 11.31 23.05 6.62
CA LYS A 176 9.86 22.94 6.90
C LYS A 176 9.15 21.65 6.40
N PRO A 177 8.37 20.97 7.27
CA PRO A 177 7.63 19.75 6.90
C PRO A 177 6.21 20.05 6.41
N GLN A 178 5.92 19.71 5.14
CA GLN A 178 4.60 19.37 4.57
C GLN A 178 4.86 18.80 3.14
N GLN A 179 4.02 17.96 2.52
CA GLN A 179 2.57 17.91 2.63
C GLN A 179 1.98 16.52 2.33
N SER A 180 1.71 15.73 3.37
CA SER A 180 0.51 14.87 3.37
C SER A 180 -0.70 15.73 3.72
N GLN A 181 -1.89 15.39 3.19
CA GLN A 181 -3.11 16.17 3.42
C GLN A 181 -3.50 16.25 4.92
N LYS A 182 -3.88 17.45 5.38
CA LYS A 182 -4.33 17.80 6.77
C LYS A 182 -5.85 17.63 6.94
N PRO A 183 -6.37 17.55 8.18
CA PRO A 183 -6.73 18.73 9.03
C PRO A 183 -5.81 18.85 10.29
N VAL A 184 -5.38 20.00 10.85
CA VAL A 184 -6.08 21.20 11.44
C VAL A 184 -6.74 20.83 12.79
N ASN A 185 -6.39 21.30 14.02
CA ASN A 185 -5.62 22.43 14.62
C ASN A 185 -4.62 21.95 15.74
N THR A 186 -3.43 22.52 16.03
CA THR A 186 -3.05 23.69 16.93
C THR A 186 -3.41 23.48 18.43
N GLU A 187 -2.61 23.71 19.51
CA GLU A 187 -1.38 24.48 19.88
C GLU A 187 -0.51 23.68 20.91
N THR A 188 0.84 23.61 20.95
CA THR A 188 1.98 24.56 21.26
C THR A 188 2.40 24.66 22.75
N GLU A 189 3.59 24.14 23.16
CA GLU A 189 4.66 24.88 23.92
C GLU A 189 5.98 24.09 24.22
N LYS A 190 7.11 24.62 23.69
CA LYS A 190 8.51 24.78 24.22
C LYS A 190 9.14 23.68 25.12
N SER A 191 10.19 22.92 24.70
CA SER A 191 11.63 23.28 24.53
C SER A 191 12.46 23.31 25.83
N PRO A 192 13.80 23.04 25.83
CA PRO A 192 14.75 22.80 24.71
C PRO A 192 15.25 21.32 24.68
N ALA A 193 16.39 20.85 24.11
CA ALA A 193 17.58 21.47 23.49
C ALA A 193 18.32 20.55 22.47
N ILE A 194 19.21 21.18 21.67
CA ILE A 194 20.46 20.72 21.00
C ILE A 194 20.64 19.21 20.66
N GLY A 195 20.58 18.87 19.36
CA GLY A 195 21.13 17.60 18.85
C GLY A 195 20.70 17.20 17.44
N GLN A 196 21.21 17.87 16.40
CA GLN A 196 21.11 17.56 14.94
C GLN A 196 19.70 17.33 14.33
N PRO A 197 19.43 17.80 13.09
CA PRO A 197 18.20 17.46 12.39
C PRO A 197 18.31 16.02 11.85
N ASN A 198 18.01 15.03 12.70
CA ASN A 198 17.80 13.66 12.26
C ASN A 198 16.67 13.66 11.22
N GLN A 199 17.03 13.45 9.95
CA GLN A 199 16.05 13.29 8.89
C GLN A 199 15.25 12.02 9.18
N ASP A 200 13.92 12.15 9.33
CA ASP A 200 13.08 10.98 9.54
C ASP A 200 12.96 10.20 8.22
N LEU A 201 13.87 9.23 8.04
CA LEU A 201 13.92 8.33 6.89
C LEU A 201 12.91 7.18 7.01
N THR A 202 12.24 7.03 8.17
CA THR A 202 11.24 5.98 8.42
C THR A 202 10.19 5.84 7.32
N PRO A 203 9.53 6.91 6.81
CA PRO A 203 8.58 6.78 5.70
C PRO A 203 9.20 6.28 4.39
N ILE A 204 10.45 6.65 4.09
CA ILE A 204 11.14 6.24 2.86
C ILE A 204 11.54 4.76 2.95
N VAL A 205 12.17 4.36 4.06
CA VAL A 205 12.55 2.96 4.33
C VAL A 205 11.31 2.05 4.33
N ARG A 206 10.21 2.53 4.92
CA ARG A 206 8.93 1.80 4.92
C ARG A 206 8.35 1.64 3.52
N GLY A 207 8.45 2.66 2.66
CA GLY A 207 8.10 2.57 1.24
C GLY A 207 8.93 1.49 0.54
N ILE A 208 10.26 1.51 0.70
CA ILE A 208 11.17 0.51 0.13
C ILE A 208 10.82 -0.92 0.57
N ILE A 209 10.51 -1.14 1.85
CA ILE A 209 10.11 -2.47 2.36
C ILE A 209 8.79 -2.93 1.72
N VAL A 210 7.81 -2.04 1.60
CA VAL A 210 6.50 -2.34 0.99
C VAL A 210 6.64 -2.66 -0.49
N ASP A 211 7.32 -1.79 -1.25
CA ASP A 211 7.53 -1.95 -2.68
C ASP A 211 8.39 -3.19 -2.98
N GLY A 212 9.43 -3.45 -2.19
CA GLY A 212 10.28 -4.65 -2.29
C GLY A 212 9.56 -5.97 -1.95
N CYS A 213 8.53 -5.93 -1.10
CA CYS A 213 7.64 -7.08 -0.88
C CYS A 213 6.59 -7.21 -1.99
N ASP A 214 6.06 -6.10 -2.49
CA ASP A 214 4.99 -6.06 -3.48
C ASP A 214 5.48 -6.42 -4.89
N ILE A 215 6.75 -6.15 -5.23
CA ILE A 215 7.34 -6.51 -6.53
C ILE A 215 7.37 -8.03 -6.76
N LEU A 216 7.36 -8.82 -5.67
CA LEU A 216 7.32 -10.28 -5.74
C LEU A 216 6.06 -10.80 -6.42
N LEU A 217 4.91 -10.10 -6.31
CA LEU A 217 3.65 -10.55 -6.90
C LEU A 217 3.68 -10.55 -8.45
N PRO A 218 3.88 -9.41 -9.14
CA PRO A 218 3.99 -9.42 -10.59
C PRO A 218 5.29 -10.09 -11.03
N GLY A 219 6.39 -9.95 -10.28
CA GLY A 219 7.68 -10.56 -10.60
C GLY A 219 7.63 -12.10 -10.67
N SER A 220 6.96 -12.76 -9.72
CA SER A 220 6.79 -14.22 -9.76
C SER A 220 5.76 -14.65 -10.80
N PHE A 221 4.68 -13.88 -10.98
CA PHE A 221 3.65 -14.18 -11.97
C PHE A 221 4.20 -14.14 -13.40
N LEU A 222 5.07 -13.17 -13.69
CA LEU A 222 5.75 -13.03 -14.99
C LEU A 222 6.95 -13.95 -15.18
N GLY A 223 7.34 -14.73 -14.15
CA GLY A 223 8.55 -15.56 -14.16
C GLY A 223 9.87 -14.78 -14.11
N TRP A 224 9.83 -13.46 -13.87
CA TRP A 224 11.01 -12.59 -13.78
C TRP A 224 11.75 -12.75 -12.44
N ILE A 225 11.04 -13.16 -11.39
CA ILE A 225 11.59 -13.44 -10.05
C ILE A 225 11.22 -14.85 -9.64
N GLN A 226 12.21 -15.69 -9.33
CA GLN A 226 12.01 -17.05 -8.82
C GLN A 226 11.62 -17.04 -7.33
N ALA A 227 10.43 -16.53 -7.02
CA ALA A 227 9.86 -16.56 -5.67
C ALA A 227 8.83 -17.69 -5.53
N THR A 228 8.95 -18.47 -4.46
CA THR A 228 7.99 -19.54 -4.13
C THR A 228 6.63 -18.96 -3.73
N PRO A 229 5.53 -19.73 -3.90
CA PRO A 229 4.19 -19.32 -3.45
C PRO A 229 4.15 -18.85 -1.99
N THR A 230 4.93 -19.49 -1.13
CA THR A 230 5.08 -19.16 0.30
C THR A 230 5.80 -17.82 0.52
N GLN A 231 6.90 -17.55 -0.19
CA GLN A 231 7.61 -16.25 -0.11
C GLN A 231 6.72 -15.09 -0.58
N VAL A 232 5.96 -15.29 -1.66
CA VAL A 232 4.99 -14.29 -2.14
C VAL A 232 3.92 -14.02 -1.06
N GLY A 233 3.38 -15.08 -0.45
CA GLY A 233 2.43 -14.97 0.66
C GLY A 233 2.99 -14.21 1.87
N VAL A 234 4.23 -14.52 2.29
CA VAL A 234 4.91 -13.82 3.39
C VAL A 234 5.15 -12.35 3.05
N GLY A 235 5.61 -12.04 1.84
CA GLY A 235 5.77 -10.67 1.36
C GLY A 235 4.46 -9.88 1.40
N MET A 236 3.35 -10.49 0.97
CA MET A 236 2.01 -9.89 1.10
C MET A 236 1.60 -9.63 2.55
N VAL A 237 1.92 -10.54 3.49
CA VAL A 237 1.64 -10.32 4.92
C VAL A 237 2.44 -9.12 5.43
N VAL A 238 3.76 -9.09 5.18
CA VAL A 238 4.65 -8.01 5.63
C VAL A 238 4.20 -6.67 5.07
N SER A 239 4.00 -6.54 3.76
CA SER A 239 3.59 -5.26 3.15
C SER A 239 2.19 -4.82 3.60
N THR A 240 1.28 -5.77 3.88
CA THR A 240 -0.05 -5.46 4.43
C THR A 240 0.03 -4.96 5.86
N LEU A 241 0.72 -5.66 6.77
CA LEU A 241 0.89 -5.23 8.16
C LEU A 241 1.59 -3.87 8.24
N VAL A 242 2.66 -3.69 7.45
CA VAL A 242 3.40 -2.43 7.35
C VAL A 242 2.52 -1.31 6.82
N THR A 243 1.68 -1.51 5.81
CA THR A 243 0.80 -0.44 5.30
C THR A 243 -0.43 -0.17 6.17
N SER A 244 -0.96 -1.18 6.86
CA SER A 244 -2.14 -1.04 7.74
C SER A 244 -1.87 -0.26 9.03
N ARG A 245 -0.61 -0.22 9.50
CA ARG A 245 -0.24 0.38 10.81
C ARG A 245 -0.77 1.81 11.01
N ASP A 246 -0.64 2.71 10.03
CA ASP A 246 -1.09 4.10 10.20
C ASP A 246 -2.61 4.21 10.25
N ILE A 247 -3.30 3.40 9.44
CA ILE A 247 -4.76 3.35 9.37
C ILE A 247 -5.29 2.79 10.71
N TRP A 248 -4.62 1.79 11.28
CA TRP A 248 -4.94 1.23 12.60
C TRP A 248 -4.78 2.24 13.74
N VAL A 249 -3.70 3.03 13.73
CA VAL A 249 -3.48 4.10 14.71
C VAL A 249 -4.54 5.20 14.55
N LYS A 250 -4.85 5.63 13.32
CA LYS A 250 -5.92 6.60 13.04
C LYS A 250 -7.31 6.10 13.46
N ALA A 251 -7.60 4.81 13.31
CA ALA A 251 -8.87 4.22 13.73
C ALA A 251 -9.07 4.17 15.26
N ASN A 252 -8.01 4.39 16.05
CA ASN A 252 -8.08 4.52 17.51
C ASN A 252 -8.43 5.93 17.98
N MET A 253 -8.05 6.95 17.20
CA MET A 253 -8.34 8.36 17.47
C MET A 253 -9.84 8.61 17.39
#